data_AF-A0A7J3VU94-F1
#
_entry.id   AF-A0A7J3VU94-F1
#
_cell.length_a   1.000
_cell.length_b   1.000
_cell.length_c   1.000
_cell.angle_alpha   90.00
_cell.angle_beta   90.00
_cell.angle_gamma   90.00
#
_symmetry.space_group_name_H-M   'P 1'
#
loop_
_entity.id
_entity.type
_entity.pdbx_description
1 polymer ?
#
loop_
_entity_poly.entity_id
_entity_poly.type
_entity_poly.pdbx_seq_one_letter_code
_entity_poly.pdbx_strand_id
1 'polypeptide(L)'
;MQQLEEKLLVQKIEKGIVIDHISPCKGFLIYNIFNPDPDSTAVVAKNVPSKKYGRKDLVKIEGEYITSSLVNIIGLISPSATINIIADSKVKTKQRVKPPDELLGVIDCRNPSCSSKGPASRFTVQLSTELELSSLKCSLCGYTFYYEDAVKEITHKASSGILVSRNRVQRELLTLLIKKGGLRYHQEFKLKSGRVSPYFINVGALNDGESLAKLRWVFASYIAMLLKDGVIEDFDYVFGPAYKGINIASLTCEGLREYYGINKRFLYDRKEVKSYGDVAMDGSIVGSEYFVEGQRILIVDDTITTGKTKIVSIERLDSLGRHKVVGVIVAVDRQELSDEGGLSAVEFLERRLGVKVYSILPAATIYDMIKKELSGEERESWVRYYDRYGVVKLSK
;
A
#
# COMPACT_ATOMS: atom_id res chain seq x y z
N MET A 1 11.81 -53.12 16.76
CA MET A 1 10.83 -52.09 16.34
C MET A 1 11.60 -50.79 16.13
N GLN A 2 11.78 -50.36 14.89
CA GLN A 2 12.42 -49.07 14.58
C GLN A 2 11.57 -47.94 15.15
N GLN A 3 12.18 -47.06 15.95
CA GLN A 3 11.61 -45.76 16.29
C GLN A 3 11.32 -45.03 14.98
N LEU A 4 10.04 -44.75 14.70
CA LEU A 4 9.68 -43.77 13.69
C LEU A 4 10.25 -42.43 14.17
N GLU A 5 11.34 -41.97 13.55
CA GLU A 5 11.75 -40.58 13.63
C GLU A 5 10.53 -39.71 13.31
N GLU A 6 10.14 -38.82 14.22
CA GLU A 6 9.13 -37.78 13.95
C GLU A 6 9.66 -36.88 12.83
N LYS A 7 9.47 -37.30 11.58
CA LYS A 7 9.80 -36.47 10.42
C LYS A 7 8.91 -35.24 10.47
N LEU A 8 9.54 -34.07 10.57
CA LEU A 8 8.87 -32.81 10.36
C LEU A 8 8.17 -32.86 9.01
N LEU A 9 6.84 -32.71 9.02
CA LEU A 9 6.01 -32.71 7.80
C LEU A 9 6.54 -31.72 6.76
N VAL A 10 7.12 -30.59 7.21
CA VAL A 10 7.65 -29.53 6.36
C VAL A 10 8.82 -28.83 7.04
N GLN A 11 9.79 -28.34 6.24
CA GLN A 11 10.96 -27.60 6.70
C GLN A 11 10.59 -26.35 7.54
N LYS A 12 11.56 -25.89 8.33
CA LYS A 12 11.45 -24.63 9.08
C LYS A 12 11.68 -23.47 8.12
N ILE A 13 10.90 -22.41 8.28
CA ILE A 13 11.09 -21.15 7.56
C ILE A 13 12.12 -20.29 8.28
N GLU A 14 12.90 -19.51 7.54
CA GLU A 14 13.94 -18.65 8.11
C GLU A 14 13.35 -17.34 8.65
N LYS A 15 12.47 -16.70 7.86
CA LYS A 15 11.81 -15.44 8.20
C LYS A 15 10.42 -15.37 7.59
N GLY A 16 9.39 -15.20 8.42
CA GLY A 16 8.01 -15.17 7.95
C GLY A 16 6.97 -15.40 9.04
N ILE A 17 5.81 -15.93 8.66
CA ILE A 17 4.66 -16.14 9.54
C ILE A 17 4.25 -17.61 9.52
N VAL A 18 3.98 -18.16 10.70
CA VAL A 18 3.36 -19.48 10.87
C VAL A 18 2.04 -19.33 11.62
N ILE A 19 0.94 -19.60 10.94
CA ILE A 19 -0.41 -19.64 11.50
C ILE A 19 -0.74 -21.09 11.81
N ASP A 20 -0.75 -21.42 13.10
CA ASP A 20 -0.99 -22.75 13.62
C ASP A 20 -2.37 -22.82 14.28
N HIS A 21 -2.89 -24.03 14.51
CA HIS A 21 -4.20 -24.28 15.12
C HIS A 21 -5.36 -23.65 14.36
N ILE A 22 -5.24 -23.55 13.03
CA ILE A 22 -6.34 -23.13 12.18
C ILE A 22 -7.43 -24.19 12.25
N SER A 23 -8.69 -23.78 12.35
CA SER A 23 -9.82 -24.71 12.33
C SER A 23 -9.79 -25.57 11.05
N PRO A 24 -10.13 -26.87 11.12
CA PRO A 24 -10.05 -27.75 9.96
C PRO A 24 -10.78 -27.19 8.74
N CYS A 25 -10.19 -27.39 7.55
CA CYS A 25 -10.68 -26.91 6.27
C CYS A 25 -10.65 -25.39 6.03
N LYS A 26 -10.13 -24.58 6.97
CA LYS A 26 -9.99 -23.12 6.81
C LYS A 26 -8.59 -22.68 6.39
N GLY A 27 -7.63 -23.60 6.24
CA GLY A 27 -6.25 -23.28 5.86
C GLY A 27 -6.12 -22.57 4.51
N PHE A 28 -6.77 -23.09 3.47
CA PHE A 28 -6.77 -22.46 2.14
C PHE A 28 -7.50 -21.11 2.11
N LEU A 29 -8.58 -20.99 2.89
CA LEU A 29 -9.28 -19.71 3.05
C LEU A 29 -8.34 -18.65 3.64
N ILE A 30 -7.62 -18.98 4.71
CA ILE A 30 -6.64 -18.06 5.31
C ILE A 30 -5.50 -17.74 4.33
N TYR A 31 -5.01 -18.74 3.59
CA TYR A 31 -3.99 -18.52 2.57
C TYR A 31 -4.47 -17.54 1.49
N ASN A 32 -5.69 -17.73 0.96
CA ASN A 32 -6.28 -16.85 -0.05
C ASN A 32 -6.52 -15.43 0.49
N ILE A 33 -6.83 -15.29 1.78
CA ILE A 33 -7.00 -13.98 2.43
C ILE A 33 -5.66 -13.26 2.59
N PHE A 34 -4.60 -13.99 2.93
CA PHE A 34 -3.26 -13.44 2.91
C PHE A 34 -2.85 -13.03 1.50
N ASN A 35 -3.30 -13.79 0.50
CA ASN A 35 -2.94 -13.63 -0.91
C ASN A 35 -1.44 -13.33 -1.04
N PRO A 36 -0.58 -14.22 -0.51
CA PRO A 36 0.84 -13.93 -0.41
C PRO A 36 1.43 -13.79 -1.80
N ASP A 37 2.56 -13.11 -1.84
CA ASP A 37 3.29 -12.92 -3.09
C ASP A 37 3.55 -14.24 -3.84
N PRO A 38 3.32 -14.33 -5.17
CA PRO A 38 3.55 -15.57 -5.93
C PRO A 38 4.96 -16.15 -5.82
N ASP A 39 5.98 -15.32 -5.60
CA ASP A 39 7.36 -15.76 -5.45
C ASP A 39 7.71 -16.16 -4.00
N SER A 40 6.79 -15.96 -3.06
CA SER A 40 7.00 -16.34 -1.66
C SER A 40 6.86 -17.85 -1.47
N THR A 41 7.76 -18.43 -0.66
CA THR A 41 7.61 -19.82 -0.24
C THR A 41 6.47 -19.90 0.77
N ALA A 42 5.46 -20.70 0.45
CA ALA A 42 4.34 -20.96 1.32
C ALA A 42 4.00 -22.44 1.43
N VAL A 43 3.45 -22.81 2.58
CA VAL A 43 3.11 -24.17 2.92
C VAL A 43 1.72 -24.15 3.54
N VAL A 44 0.79 -24.90 2.95
CA VAL A 44 -0.53 -25.14 3.52
C VAL A 44 -0.62 -26.62 3.86
N ALA A 45 -0.78 -26.93 5.15
CA ALA A 45 -0.99 -28.28 5.65
C ALA A 45 -2.42 -28.40 6.18
N LYS A 46 -3.25 -29.21 5.52
CA LYS A 46 -4.67 -29.38 5.85
C LYS A 46 -4.91 -30.64 6.67
N ASN A 47 -5.77 -30.56 7.67
CA ASN A 47 -6.26 -31.67 8.49
C ASN A 47 -5.15 -32.50 9.17
N VAL A 48 -4.08 -31.85 9.60
CA VAL A 48 -2.97 -32.48 10.30
C VAL A 48 -3.34 -32.76 11.77
N PRO A 49 -2.72 -33.77 12.42
CA PRO A 49 -2.96 -34.04 13.84
C PRO A 49 -2.65 -32.84 14.74
N SER A 50 -3.51 -32.62 15.74
CA SER A 50 -3.37 -31.56 16.75
C SER A 50 -3.47 -32.17 18.14
N LYS A 51 -2.45 -31.96 18.98
CA LYS A 51 -2.47 -32.42 20.39
C LYS A 51 -3.62 -31.79 21.18
N LYS A 52 -4.02 -30.55 20.83
CA LYS A 52 -5.01 -29.78 21.58
C LYS A 52 -6.42 -29.83 20.99
N TYR A 53 -6.54 -29.94 19.68
CA TYR A 53 -7.82 -29.81 18.96
C TYR A 53 -8.19 -31.04 18.12
N GLY A 54 -7.43 -32.14 18.26
CA GLY A 54 -7.59 -33.36 17.47
C GLY A 54 -7.05 -33.21 16.04
N ARG A 55 -7.65 -32.31 15.26
CA ARG A 55 -7.23 -31.94 13.91
C ARG A 55 -7.07 -30.44 13.76
N LYS A 56 -6.17 -30.00 12.88
CA LYS A 56 -5.96 -28.59 12.57
C LYS A 56 -5.47 -28.41 11.14
N ASP A 57 -5.64 -27.20 10.63
CA ASP A 57 -4.88 -26.72 9.49
C ASP A 57 -3.69 -25.87 9.98
N LEU A 58 -2.69 -25.69 9.12
CA LEU A 58 -1.52 -24.85 9.36
C LEU A 58 -1.10 -24.18 8.07
N VAL A 59 -0.71 -22.92 8.16
CA VAL A 59 -0.18 -22.13 7.05
C VAL A 59 1.17 -21.53 7.46
N LYS A 60 2.21 -21.72 6.64
CA LYS A 60 3.49 -21.01 6.76
C LYS A 60 3.71 -20.17 5.51
N ILE A 61 4.19 -18.94 5.67
CA ILE A 61 4.48 -18.03 4.56
C ILE A 61 5.78 -17.28 4.87
N GLU A 62 6.73 -17.27 3.94
CA GLU A 62 7.98 -16.50 4.07
C GLU A 62 7.80 -15.05 3.63
N GLY A 63 8.52 -14.13 4.28
CA GLY A 63 8.63 -12.72 3.84
C GLY A 63 7.43 -11.80 4.10
N GLU A 64 6.34 -12.29 4.68
CA GLU A 64 5.12 -11.50 4.84
C GLU A 64 5.04 -10.68 6.14
N TYR A 65 4.34 -9.55 6.08
CA TYR A 65 3.98 -8.70 7.22
C TYR A 65 2.51 -8.90 7.59
N ILE A 66 2.21 -8.99 8.88
CA ILE A 66 0.84 -9.12 9.36
C ILE A 66 0.33 -7.79 9.94
N THR A 67 -0.83 -7.35 9.46
CA THR A 67 -1.52 -6.16 9.99
C THR A 67 -2.54 -6.55 11.06
N SER A 68 -2.90 -5.63 11.94
CA SER A 68 -3.95 -5.85 12.96
C SER A 68 -5.28 -6.29 12.34
N SER A 69 -5.63 -5.80 11.15
CA SER A 69 -6.84 -6.25 10.44
C SER A 69 -6.75 -7.69 9.96
N LEU A 70 -5.59 -8.13 9.46
CA LEU A 70 -5.40 -9.54 9.10
C LEU A 70 -5.53 -10.43 10.34
N VAL A 71 -4.95 -10.03 11.47
CA VAL A 71 -5.14 -10.73 12.76
C VAL A 71 -6.62 -10.83 13.13
N ASN A 72 -7.38 -9.75 12.99
CA ASN A 72 -8.81 -9.72 13.30
C ASN A 72 -9.62 -10.64 12.36
N ILE A 73 -9.32 -10.64 11.06
CA ILE A 73 -9.96 -11.52 10.09
C ILE A 73 -9.66 -13.00 10.40
N ILE A 74 -8.41 -13.34 10.73
CA ILE A 74 -8.04 -14.70 11.16
C ILE A 74 -8.77 -15.05 12.46
N GLY A 75 -8.87 -14.11 13.40
CA GLY A 75 -9.60 -14.28 14.65
C GLY A 75 -11.08 -14.57 14.43
N LEU A 76 -11.71 -13.91 13.45
CA LEU A 76 -13.09 -14.16 13.04
C LEU A 76 -13.24 -15.55 12.39
N ILE A 77 -12.36 -15.90 11.46
CA ILE A 77 -12.48 -17.13 10.67
C ILE A 77 -12.09 -18.39 11.46
N SER A 78 -11.05 -18.26 12.28
CA SER A 78 -10.46 -19.35 13.05
C SER A 78 -10.00 -18.86 14.43
N PRO A 79 -10.94 -18.68 15.39
CA PRO A 79 -10.65 -18.25 16.76
C PRO A 79 -9.63 -19.11 17.52
N SER A 80 -9.43 -20.36 17.09
CA SER A 80 -8.44 -21.28 17.65
C SER A 80 -7.00 -20.97 17.23
N ALA A 81 -6.80 -20.15 16.21
CA ALA A 81 -5.50 -19.98 15.56
C ALA A 81 -4.46 -19.30 16.47
N THR A 82 -3.20 -19.53 16.16
CA THR A 82 -2.06 -18.92 16.81
C THR A 82 -1.08 -18.49 15.74
N ILE A 83 -0.72 -17.22 15.75
CA ILE A 83 0.20 -16.61 14.80
C ILE A 83 1.58 -16.58 15.46
N ASN A 84 2.58 -17.12 14.78
CA ASN A 84 3.96 -17.09 15.20
C ASN A 84 4.75 -16.31 14.16
N ILE A 85 5.43 -15.24 14.58
CA ILE A 85 6.35 -14.47 13.74
C ILE A 85 7.73 -15.08 13.88
N ILE A 86 8.30 -15.50 12.76
CA ILE A 86 9.60 -16.17 12.67
C ILE A 86 10.63 -15.19 12.12
N ALA A 87 11.79 -15.12 12.76
CA ALA A 87 13.00 -14.52 12.21
C ALA A 87 14.22 -15.27 12.74
N ASP A 88 15.27 -15.36 11.94
CA ASP A 88 16.48 -16.14 12.22
C ASP A 88 16.17 -17.60 12.56
N SER A 89 15.19 -18.19 11.85
CA SER A 89 14.66 -19.55 12.09
C SER A 89 14.09 -19.79 13.50
N LYS A 90 13.78 -18.74 14.25
CA LYS A 90 13.25 -18.79 15.62
C LYS A 90 11.94 -18.02 15.75
N VAL A 91 11.06 -18.49 16.62
CA VAL A 91 9.83 -17.76 16.98
C VAL A 91 10.21 -16.53 17.79
N LYS A 92 10.02 -15.33 17.23
CA LYS A 92 10.22 -14.06 17.92
C LYS A 92 8.99 -13.67 18.72
N THR A 93 7.82 -13.81 18.10
CA THR A 93 6.54 -13.44 18.70
C THR A 93 5.53 -14.56 18.50
N LYS A 94 4.75 -14.85 19.54
CA LYS A 94 3.65 -15.80 19.50
C LYS A 94 2.40 -15.13 20.02
N GLN A 95 1.37 -15.06 19.18
CA GLN A 95 0.12 -14.39 19.49
C GLN A 95 -1.03 -15.34 19.21
N ARG A 96 -1.84 -15.64 20.23
CA ARG A 96 -3.12 -16.31 20.01
C ARG A 96 -4.11 -15.29 19.49
N VAL A 97 -4.80 -15.61 18.39
CA VAL A 97 -5.81 -14.69 17.87
C VAL A 97 -7.00 -14.68 18.82
N LYS A 98 -7.65 -13.52 18.91
CA LYS A 98 -8.96 -13.38 19.51
C LYS A 98 -9.90 -12.88 18.41
N PRO A 99 -11.13 -13.39 18.36
CA PRO A 99 -12.16 -12.76 17.56
C PRO A 99 -12.26 -11.27 17.90
N PRO A 100 -12.39 -10.39 16.90
CA PRO A 100 -12.54 -8.97 17.16
C PRO A 100 -13.97 -8.64 17.63
N ASP A 101 -14.12 -7.64 18.50
CA ASP A 101 -15.44 -7.10 18.86
C ASP A 101 -16.07 -6.32 17.70
N GLU A 102 -15.22 -5.68 16.89
CA GLU A 102 -15.63 -4.94 15.70
C GLU A 102 -14.72 -5.23 14.50
N LEU A 103 -15.34 -5.31 13.32
CA LEU A 103 -14.67 -5.41 12.03
C LEU A 103 -14.72 -4.06 11.33
N LEU A 104 -13.54 -3.47 11.12
CA LEU A 104 -13.36 -2.13 10.53
C LEU A 104 -12.77 -2.23 9.12
N GLY A 105 -13.48 -1.64 8.16
CA GLY A 105 -12.98 -1.42 6.82
C GLY A 105 -12.80 -2.67 5.95
N VAL A 106 -13.37 -3.81 6.36
CA VAL A 106 -13.15 -5.10 5.68
C VAL A 106 -14.28 -5.48 4.73
N ILE A 107 -15.54 -5.28 5.13
CA ILE A 107 -16.74 -5.60 4.35
C ILE A 107 -17.59 -4.35 4.20
N ASP A 108 -18.42 -4.24 3.16
CA ASP A 108 -19.32 -3.08 3.00
C ASP A 108 -20.75 -3.42 3.42
N CYS A 109 -21.46 -2.42 3.94
CA CYS A 109 -22.88 -2.57 4.18
C CYS A 109 -23.67 -2.74 2.89
N ARG A 110 -24.42 -3.84 2.80
CA ARG A 110 -25.32 -4.14 1.68
C ARG A 110 -26.60 -3.31 1.70
N ASN A 111 -26.89 -2.56 2.77
CA ASN A 111 -27.95 -1.56 2.75
C ASN A 111 -27.54 -0.40 1.82
N PRO A 112 -28.23 -0.19 0.68
CA PRO A 112 -27.82 0.82 -0.31
C PRO A 112 -27.77 2.24 0.24
N SER A 113 -28.64 2.55 1.21
CA SER A 113 -28.73 3.87 1.86
C SER A 113 -27.70 4.09 2.97
N CYS A 114 -26.89 3.08 3.29
CA CYS A 114 -25.90 3.16 4.36
C CYS A 114 -24.53 3.65 3.85
N SER A 115 -23.94 4.60 4.57
CA SER A 115 -22.59 5.12 4.31
C SER A 115 -21.46 4.24 4.88
N SER A 116 -21.78 3.15 5.58
CA SER A 116 -20.80 2.20 6.15
C SER A 116 -20.18 1.35 5.05
N LYS A 117 -19.22 1.93 4.32
CA LYS A 117 -18.52 1.33 3.18
C LYS A 117 -17.04 1.74 3.22
N GLY A 118 -16.18 0.96 2.58
CA GLY A 118 -14.75 1.27 2.56
C GLY A 118 -14.09 1.20 3.93
N PRO A 119 -12.97 1.91 4.19
CA PRO A 119 -12.31 2.02 5.48
C PRO A 119 -13.20 2.56 6.61
N ALA A 120 -14.24 3.34 6.28
CA ALA A 120 -15.21 3.82 7.26
C ALA A 120 -16.24 2.76 7.67
N SER A 121 -16.27 1.61 6.97
CA SER A 121 -17.16 0.52 7.30
C SER A 121 -16.90 0.00 8.71
N ARG A 122 -17.97 -0.19 9.46
CA ARG A 122 -17.93 -0.71 10.83
C ARG A 122 -19.05 -1.70 11.08
N PHE A 123 -18.65 -2.87 11.57
CA PHE A 123 -19.56 -3.94 11.95
C PHE A 123 -19.20 -4.48 13.33
N THR A 124 -20.17 -4.52 14.23
CA THR A 124 -20.04 -5.20 15.52
C THR A 124 -20.21 -6.70 15.32
N VAL A 125 -19.25 -7.49 15.82
CA VAL A 125 -19.25 -8.95 15.67
C VAL A 125 -20.08 -9.58 16.80
N GLN A 126 -21.02 -10.43 16.42
CA GLN A 126 -21.89 -11.17 17.34
C GLN A 126 -21.59 -12.66 17.18
N LEU A 127 -20.73 -13.17 18.05
CA LEU A 127 -20.30 -14.57 17.99
C LEU A 127 -21.34 -15.47 18.65
N SER A 128 -21.67 -16.54 17.94
CA SER A 128 -22.44 -17.65 18.46
C SER A 128 -21.51 -18.75 18.98
N THR A 129 -22.05 -19.68 19.78
CA THR A 129 -21.32 -20.89 20.22
C THR A 129 -20.82 -21.71 19.04
N GLU A 130 -21.67 -21.85 18.02
CA GLU A 130 -21.28 -22.34 16.70
C GLU A 130 -20.88 -21.16 15.82
N LEU A 131 -19.62 -21.13 15.39
CA LEU A 131 -19.06 -19.99 14.67
C LEU A 131 -19.84 -19.64 13.39
N GLU A 132 -20.33 -20.65 12.68
CA GLU A 132 -21.09 -20.48 11.42
C GLU A 132 -22.47 -19.83 11.65
N LEU A 133 -22.98 -19.83 12.89
CA LEU A 133 -24.20 -19.12 13.30
C LEU A 133 -23.92 -17.69 13.80
N SER A 134 -22.68 -17.22 13.69
CA SER A 134 -22.32 -15.85 14.08
C SER A 134 -22.85 -14.84 13.06
N SER A 135 -22.95 -13.60 13.48
CA SER A 135 -23.36 -12.50 12.60
C SER A 135 -22.56 -11.23 12.87
N LEU A 136 -22.61 -10.31 11.91
CA LEU A 136 -21.95 -9.02 11.96
C LEU A 136 -23.01 -7.96 11.74
N LYS A 137 -23.20 -7.07 12.70
CA LYS A 137 -24.21 -6.02 12.63
C LYS A 137 -23.56 -4.69 12.27
N CYS A 138 -23.99 -4.07 11.17
CA CYS A 138 -23.51 -2.76 10.75
C CYS A 138 -23.76 -1.75 11.87
N SER A 139 -22.70 -1.09 12.34
CA SER A 139 -22.79 -0.17 13.48
C SER A 139 -23.50 1.15 13.14
N LEU A 140 -23.76 1.43 11.86
CA LEU A 140 -24.48 2.62 11.41
C LEU A 140 -25.97 2.37 11.22
N CYS A 141 -26.37 1.38 10.42
CA CYS A 141 -27.77 1.16 10.05
C CYS A 141 -28.38 -0.11 10.66
N GLY A 142 -27.62 -0.91 11.39
CA GLY A 142 -28.08 -2.15 12.02
C GLY A 142 -28.27 -3.34 11.07
N TYR A 143 -27.92 -3.21 9.78
CA TYR A 143 -27.98 -4.32 8.83
C TYR A 143 -27.14 -5.52 9.29
N THR A 144 -27.73 -6.72 9.25
CA THR A 144 -27.07 -7.95 9.69
C THR A 144 -26.44 -8.69 8.51
N PHE A 145 -25.16 -8.99 8.63
CA PHE A 145 -24.39 -9.87 7.76
C PHE A 145 -24.22 -11.21 8.46
N TYR A 146 -24.58 -12.32 7.83
CA TYR A 146 -24.33 -13.65 8.40
C TYR A 146 -22.86 -14.05 8.18
N TYR A 147 -22.34 -14.91 9.06
CA TYR A 147 -20.94 -15.31 9.05
C TYR A 147 -20.47 -15.80 7.67
N GLU A 148 -21.20 -16.73 7.03
CA GLU A 148 -20.80 -17.25 5.72
C GLU A 148 -20.72 -16.16 4.65
N ASP A 149 -21.71 -15.27 4.61
CA ASP A 149 -21.73 -14.16 3.67
C ASP A 149 -20.55 -13.23 3.93
N ALA A 150 -20.25 -12.95 5.20
CA ALA A 150 -19.14 -12.08 5.57
C ALA A 150 -17.81 -12.71 5.14
N VAL A 151 -17.62 -14.01 5.35
CA VAL A 151 -16.42 -14.72 4.90
C VAL A 151 -16.30 -14.72 3.37
N LYS A 152 -17.40 -14.94 2.64
CA LYS A 152 -17.42 -14.85 1.17
C LYS A 152 -17.05 -13.45 0.69
N GLU A 153 -17.62 -12.42 1.30
CA GLU A 153 -17.31 -11.02 1.00
C GLU A 153 -15.84 -10.71 1.28
N ILE A 154 -15.32 -11.09 2.45
CA ILE A 154 -13.89 -10.92 2.82
C ILE A 154 -12.98 -11.60 1.79
N THR A 155 -13.33 -12.82 1.37
CA THR A 155 -12.52 -13.58 0.40
C THR A 155 -12.56 -12.94 -0.97
N HIS A 156 -13.74 -12.55 -1.45
CA HIS A 156 -13.91 -11.83 -2.70
C HIS A 156 -13.11 -10.51 -2.69
N LYS A 157 -13.20 -9.76 -1.60
CA LYS A 157 -12.48 -8.51 -1.37
C LYS A 157 -10.96 -8.70 -1.28
N ALA A 158 -10.50 -9.79 -0.68
CA ALA A 158 -9.08 -10.14 -0.66
C ALA A 158 -8.56 -10.38 -2.10
N SER A 159 -9.33 -11.11 -2.90
CA SER A 159 -9.05 -11.38 -4.31
C SER A 159 -9.12 -10.12 -5.18
N SER A 160 -10.01 -9.17 -4.87
CA SER A 160 -10.11 -7.88 -5.57
C SER A 160 -9.15 -6.80 -5.06
N GLY A 161 -8.28 -7.12 -4.09
CA GLY A 161 -7.19 -6.25 -3.65
C GLY A 161 -7.55 -5.27 -2.54
N ILE A 162 -8.41 -5.63 -1.59
CA ILE A 162 -8.70 -4.84 -0.37
C ILE A 162 -7.75 -5.17 0.78
N LEU A 163 -7.15 -6.36 0.78
CA LEU A 163 -6.04 -6.69 1.68
C LEU A 163 -4.73 -6.45 0.94
N VAL A 164 -4.22 -5.23 1.10
CA VAL A 164 -3.02 -4.77 0.44
C VAL A 164 -1.90 -4.61 1.46
N SER A 165 -0.77 -5.26 1.20
CA SER A 165 0.47 -5.05 1.94
C SER A 165 1.33 -4.03 1.23
N ARG A 166 2.19 -3.33 1.98
CA ARG A 166 3.14 -2.36 1.41
C ARG A 166 4.04 -3.02 0.36
N ASN A 167 4.48 -4.25 0.62
CA ASN A 167 5.33 -5.01 -0.31
C ASN A 167 4.61 -5.30 -1.63
N ARG A 168 3.31 -5.67 -1.59
CA ARG A 168 2.53 -5.93 -2.81
C ARG A 168 2.40 -4.68 -3.67
N VAL A 169 2.06 -3.53 -3.08
CA VAL A 169 1.98 -2.25 -3.82
C VAL A 169 3.32 -1.93 -4.48
N GLN A 170 4.40 -2.07 -3.73
CA GLN A 170 5.76 -1.80 -4.20
C GLN A 170 6.16 -2.71 -5.35
N ARG A 171 5.89 -4.01 -5.22
CA ARG A 171 6.18 -5.01 -6.25
C ARG A 171 5.40 -4.75 -7.52
N GLU A 172 4.10 -4.54 -7.41
CA GLU A 172 3.23 -4.30 -8.55
C GLU A 172 3.64 -3.03 -9.32
N LEU A 173 4.03 -1.96 -8.60
CA LEU A 173 4.57 -0.75 -9.24
C LEU A 173 5.92 -1.02 -9.90
N LEU A 174 6.83 -1.73 -9.23
CA LEU A 174 8.15 -2.09 -9.76
C LEU A 174 8.03 -2.96 -11.02
N THR A 175 7.27 -4.05 -10.96
CA THR A 175 7.02 -4.96 -12.08
C THR A 175 6.42 -4.20 -13.27
N LEU A 176 5.46 -3.30 -13.01
CA LEU A 176 4.89 -2.47 -14.07
C LEU A 176 5.93 -1.54 -14.70
N LEU A 177 6.75 -0.86 -13.88
CA LEU A 177 7.84 -0.01 -14.37
C LEU A 177 8.84 -0.80 -15.22
N ILE A 178 9.24 -2.00 -14.81
CA ILE A 178 10.17 -2.84 -15.58
C ILE A 178 9.52 -3.27 -16.90
N LYS A 179 8.31 -3.86 -16.84
CA LYS A 179 7.57 -4.39 -17.99
C LYS A 179 7.32 -3.32 -19.07
N LYS A 180 7.04 -2.09 -18.66
CA LYS A 180 6.72 -0.97 -19.57
C LYS A 180 7.96 -0.12 -19.91
N GLY A 181 9.16 -0.50 -19.47
CA GLY A 181 10.40 0.26 -19.70
C GLY A 181 10.48 1.59 -18.93
N GLY A 182 9.61 1.78 -17.94
CA GLY A 182 9.65 2.88 -16.98
C GLY A 182 10.78 2.77 -15.97
N LEU A 183 11.32 1.57 -15.72
CA LEU A 183 12.58 1.34 -15.03
C LEU A 183 13.53 0.56 -15.96
N ARG A 184 14.74 1.07 -16.15
CA ARG A 184 15.80 0.43 -16.94
C ARG A 184 17.10 0.46 -16.12
N TYR A 185 17.79 -0.69 -16.01
CA TYR A 185 18.88 -0.84 -15.03
C TYR A 185 20.02 -1.77 -15.47
N HIS A 186 20.02 -2.24 -16.71
CA HIS A 186 21.08 -3.09 -17.29
C HIS A 186 22.11 -2.31 -18.12
N GLN A 187 22.16 -0.99 -17.96
CA GLN A 187 23.10 -0.11 -18.65
C GLN A 187 23.23 1.21 -17.91
N GLU A 188 24.27 1.98 -18.24
CA GLU A 188 24.47 3.32 -17.70
C GLU A 188 23.63 4.39 -18.42
N PHE A 189 23.23 5.41 -17.68
CA PHE A 189 22.41 6.51 -18.17
C PHE A 189 22.99 7.86 -17.75
N LYS A 190 23.19 8.75 -18.72
CA LYS A 190 23.54 10.15 -18.44
C LYS A 190 22.29 10.94 -18.07
N LEU A 191 22.24 11.46 -16.84
CA LEU A 191 21.13 12.25 -16.33
C LEU A 191 21.23 13.72 -16.78
N LYS A 192 20.14 14.48 -16.59
CA LYS A 192 20.13 15.93 -16.85
C LYS A 192 21.16 16.70 -15.99
N SER A 193 21.46 16.20 -14.80
CA SER A 193 22.53 16.72 -13.93
C SER A 193 23.94 16.40 -14.45
N GLY A 194 24.08 15.62 -15.52
CA GLY A 194 25.36 15.13 -16.04
C GLY A 194 25.88 13.86 -15.35
N ARG A 195 25.28 13.45 -14.22
CA ARG A 195 25.63 12.21 -13.51
C ARG A 195 25.43 10.98 -14.39
N VAL A 196 26.33 10.01 -14.25
CA VAL A 196 26.20 8.67 -14.85
C VAL A 196 25.54 7.75 -13.84
N SER A 197 24.31 7.35 -14.12
CA SER A 197 23.45 6.56 -13.23
C SER A 197 23.37 5.10 -13.72
N PRO A 198 23.40 4.11 -12.82
CA PRO A 198 23.27 2.69 -13.20
C PRO A 198 21.83 2.30 -13.56
N TYR A 199 20.90 3.24 -13.42
CA TYR A 199 19.50 3.04 -13.74
C TYR A 199 18.83 4.33 -14.18
N PHE A 200 17.69 4.20 -14.84
CA PHE A 200 16.86 5.30 -15.26
C PHE A 200 15.39 5.01 -14.98
N ILE A 201 14.71 5.99 -14.40
CA ILE A 201 13.28 5.92 -14.10
C ILE A 201 12.54 6.99 -14.88
N ASN A 202 11.50 6.55 -15.58
CA ASN A 202 10.52 7.39 -16.26
C ASN A 202 9.12 6.82 -16.07
N VAL A 203 8.41 7.32 -15.06
CA VAL A 203 6.99 6.99 -14.82
C VAL A 203 6.11 7.37 -16.02
N GLY A 204 6.54 8.31 -16.87
CA GLY A 204 5.83 8.66 -18.11
C GLY A 204 5.75 7.54 -19.15
N ALA A 205 6.49 6.44 -18.97
CA ALA A 205 6.33 5.23 -19.79
C ALA A 205 5.01 4.48 -19.48
N LEU A 206 4.36 4.77 -18.36
CA LEU A 206 3.12 4.15 -17.90
C LEU A 206 1.90 4.84 -18.53
N ASN A 207 1.78 4.76 -19.85
CA ASN A 207 0.84 5.57 -20.65
C ASN A 207 -0.30 4.79 -21.32
N ASP A 208 -0.40 3.48 -21.08
CA ASP A 208 -1.49 2.64 -21.60
C ASP A 208 -2.55 2.30 -20.53
N GLY A 209 -3.70 1.80 -20.97
CA GLY A 209 -4.84 1.53 -20.08
C GLY A 209 -4.53 0.51 -18.96
N GLU A 210 -3.69 -0.51 -19.25
CA GLU A 210 -3.22 -1.48 -18.24
C GLU A 210 -2.42 -0.77 -17.14
N SER A 211 -1.51 0.12 -17.56
CA SER A 211 -0.67 0.89 -16.64
C SER A 211 -1.48 1.87 -15.80
N LEU A 212 -2.46 2.55 -16.41
CA LEU A 212 -3.34 3.47 -15.69
C LEU A 212 -4.20 2.73 -14.66
N ALA A 213 -4.79 1.59 -15.02
CA ALA A 213 -5.57 0.76 -14.09
C ALA A 213 -4.72 0.28 -12.90
N LYS A 214 -3.45 -0.06 -13.15
CA LYS A 214 -2.55 -0.48 -12.08
C LYS A 214 -2.08 0.69 -11.22
N LEU A 215 -1.74 1.85 -11.81
CA LEU A 215 -1.38 3.07 -11.07
C LEU A 215 -2.50 3.52 -10.14
N ARG A 216 -3.75 3.50 -10.64
CA ARG A 216 -4.97 3.75 -9.87
C ARG A 216 -5.05 2.88 -8.62
N TRP A 217 -4.88 1.58 -8.77
CA TRP A 217 -4.86 0.65 -7.64
C TRP A 217 -3.67 0.90 -6.70
N VAL A 218 -2.46 1.13 -7.23
CA VAL A 218 -1.23 1.38 -6.46
C VAL A 218 -1.37 2.62 -5.56
N PHE A 219 -1.75 3.76 -6.13
CA PHE A 219 -1.88 5.01 -5.38
C PHE A 219 -3.02 4.94 -4.36
N ALA A 220 -4.20 4.48 -4.76
CA ALA A 220 -5.34 4.35 -3.86
C ALA A 220 -5.04 3.43 -2.67
N SER A 221 -4.39 2.30 -2.93
CA SER A 221 -4.06 1.33 -1.88
C SER A 221 -3.00 1.85 -0.92
N TYR A 222 -1.96 2.49 -1.43
CA TYR A 222 -0.94 3.09 -0.58
C TYR A 222 -1.54 4.17 0.33
N ILE A 223 -2.40 5.04 -0.22
CA ILE A 223 -3.07 6.10 0.53
C ILE A 223 -4.02 5.53 1.59
N ALA A 224 -4.85 4.55 1.22
CA ALA A 224 -5.77 3.91 2.15
C ALA A 224 -5.01 3.26 3.32
N MET A 225 -3.85 2.67 3.07
CA MET A 225 -2.98 2.15 4.14
C MET A 225 -2.48 3.26 5.06
N LEU A 226 -1.96 4.37 4.52
CA LEU A 226 -1.48 5.48 5.34
C LEU A 226 -2.58 6.11 6.20
N LEU A 227 -3.80 6.25 5.65
CA LEU A 227 -4.97 6.73 6.39
C LEU A 227 -5.33 5.80 7.54
N LYS A 228 -5.41 4.50 7.25
CA LYS A 228 -5.77 3.46 8.22
C LYS A 228 -4.77 3.34 9.36
N ASP A 229 -3.48 3.45 9.05
CA ASP A 229 -2.39 3.37 10.02
C ASP A 229 -2.22 4.69 10.80
N GLY A 230 -3.00 5.73 10.50
CA GLY A 230 -2.91 7.05 11.14
C GLY A 230 -1.61 7.80 10.80
N VAL A 231 -0.92 7.39 9.73
CA VAL A 231 0.33 8.01 9.27
C VAL A 231 0.05 9.36 8.60
N ILE A 232 -1.09 9.47 7.93
CA ILE A 232 -1.60 10.75 7.40
C ILE A 232 -2.99 11.02 7.99
N GLU A 233 -3.29 12.29 8.19
CA GLU A 233 -4.64 12.74 8.54
C GLU A 233 -5.59 12.53 7.36
N ASP A 234 -6.88 12.37 7.66
CA ASP A 234 -7.91 12.41 6.63
C ASP A 234 -7.88 13.74 5.86
N PHE A 235 -8.38 13.74 4.62
CA PHE A 235 -8.28 14.90 3.71
C PHE A 235 -9.53 15.04 2.84
N ASP A 236 -9.68 16.15 2.13
CA ASP A 236 -10.87 16.45 1.33
C ASP A 236 -10.57 16.43 -0.18
N TYR A 237 -9.36 16.89 -0.54
CA TYR A 237 -8.89 16.99 -1.92
C TYR A 237 -7.57 16.28 -2.17
N VAL A 238 -7.42 15.73 -3.37
CA VAL A 238 -6.14 15.26 -3.92
C VAL A 238 -5.63 16.28 -4.92
N PHE A 239 -4.50 16.92 -4.66
CA PHE A 239 -3.88 17.87 -5.59
C PHE A 239 -2.79 17.20 -6.43
N GLY A 240 -2.87 17.37 -7.74
CA GLY A 240 -1.90 16.84 -8.70
C GLY A 240 -1.23 17.96 -9.52
N PRO A 241 0.05 18.30 -9.26
CA PRO A 241 0.76 19.32 -10.01
C PRO A 241 0.82 19.05 -11.53
N ALA A 242 0.57 20.06 -12.36
CA ALA A 242 0.54 19.88 -13.80
C ALA A 242 1.92 19.56 -14.41
N TYR A 243 2.02 18.67 -15.40
CA TYR A 243 0.90 17.95 -16.05
C TYR A 243 0.68 16.53 -15.50
N LYS A 244 1.76 15.85 -15.11
CA LYS A 244 1.73 14.43 -14.71
C LYS A 244 0.99 14.17 -13.40
N GLY A 245 0.92 15.15 -12.51
CA GLY A 245 0.14 15.02 -11.29
C GLY A 245 -1.37 14.96 -11.58
N ILE A 246 -1.85 15.54 -12.68
CA ILE A 246 -3.28 15.59 -13.02
C ILE A 246 -3.84 14.18 -13.16
N ASN A 247 -3.20 13.33 -13.97
CA ASN A 247 -3.66 11.96 -14.17
C ASN A 247 -3.53 11.14 -12.88
N ILE A 248 -2.48 11.34 -12.09
CA ILE A 248 -2.29 10.62 -10.82
C ILE A 248 -3.39 11.03 -9.83
N ALA A 249 -3.71 12.31 -9.69
CA ALA A 249 -4.76 12.80 -8.80
C ALA A 249 -6.15 12.28 -9.20
N SER A 250 -6.47 12.32 -10.50
CA SER A 250 -7.73 11.79 -11.02
C SER A 250 -7.86 10.28 -10.76
N LEU A 251 -6.82 9.49 -11.06
CA LEU A 251 -6.82 8.04 -10.82
C LEU A 251 -6.86 7.72 -9.32
N THR A 252 -6.19 8.52 -8.49
CA THR A 252 -6.21 8.35 -7.04
C THR A 252 -7.62 8.51 -6.50
N CYS A 253 -8.34 9.57 -6.87
CA CYS A 253 -9.72 9.76 -6.42
C CYS A 253 -10.65 8.65 -6.88
N GLU A 254 -10.53 8.21 -8.13
CA GLU A 254 -11.31 7.09 -8.64
C GLU A 254 -11.02 5.81 -7.85
N GLY A 255 -9.74 5.45 -7.68
CA GLY A 255 -9.37 4.21 -7.01
C GLY A 255 -9.72 4.21 -5.52
N LEU A 256 -9.60 5.37 -4.86
CA LEU A 256 -10.06 5.54 -3.47
C LEU A 256 -11.56 5.30 -3.36
N ARG A 257 -12.36 5.78 -4.33
CA ARG A 257 -13.80 5.56 -4.33
C ARG A 257 -14.15 4.10 -4.63
N GLU A 258 -13.55 3.51 -5.66
CA GLU A 258 -13.87 2.16 -6.12
C GLU A 258 -13.43 1.10 -5.12
N TYR A 259 -12.16 1.10 -4.73
CA TYR A 259 -11.59 0.04 -3.89
C TYR A 259 -11.87 0.24 -2.41
N TYR A 260 -12.03 1.50 -2.00
CA TYR A 260 -12.08 1.88 -0.59
C TYR A 260 -13.29 2.73 -0.25
N GLY A 261 -14.28 2.95 -1.12
CA GLY A 261 -15.46 3.77 -0.77
C GLY A 261 -15.14 5.20 -0.30
N ILE A 262 -13.89 5.65 -0.42
CA ILE A 262 -13.40 6.94 0.05
C ILE A 262 -13.62 7.94 -1.09
N ASN A 263 -14.63 8.77 -0.94
CA ASN A 263 -14.97 9.77 -1.94
C ASN A 263 -14.21 11.07 -1.69
N LYS A 264 -13.28 11.42 -2.58
CA LYS A 264 -12.50 12.68 -2.53
C LYS A 264 -12.65 13.45 -3.83
N ARG A 265 -12.39 14.75 -3.78
CA ARG A 265 -12.31 15.61 -4.97
C ARG A 265 -10.84 15.76 -5.38
N PHE A 266 -10.56 16.18 -6.62
CA PHE A 266 -9.19 16.49 -7.03
C PHE A 266 -9.04 17.93 -7.51
N LEU A 267 -7.82 18.45 -7.38
CA LEU A 267 -7.39 19.78 -7.82
C LEU A 267 -6.14 19.65 -8.69
N TYR A 268 -5.92 20.61 -9.58
CA TYR A 268 -4.63 20.75 -10.29
C TYR A 268 -4.39 22.20 -10.71
N ASP A 269 -3.12 22.58 -10.86
CA ASP A 269 -2.75 23.92 -11.32
C ASP A 269 -2.73 24.03 -12.84
N ARG A 270 -3.05 25.22 -13.36
CA ARG A 270 -2.83 25.56 -14.77
C ARG A 270 -1.46 26.20 -14.92
N LYS A 271 -0.67 25.78 -15.91
CA LYS A 271 0.64 26.41 -16.22
C LYS A 271 0.48 27.87 -16.61
N GLU A 272 -0.58 28.20 -17.33
CA GLU A 272 -0.91 29.53 -17.82
C GLU A 272 -2.30 29.96 -17.34
N VAL A 273 -2.45 31.23 -16.97
CA VAL A 273 -3.73 31.83 -16.60
C VAL A 273 -4.48 32.20 -17.89
N LYS A 274 -5.76 31.82 -18.00
CA LYS A 274 -6.58 32.21 -19.16
C LYS A 274 -6.87 33.71 -19.12
N SER A 275 -6.79 34.38 -20.27
CA SER A 275 -7.10 35.80 -20.43
C SER A 275 -8.57 36.08 -20.80
N TYR A 276 -9.42 35.05 -20.86
CA TYR A 276 -10.84 35.14 -21.25
C TYR A 276 -11.65 34.00 -20.60
N GLY A 277 -12.85 34.34 -20.09
CA GLY A 277 -13.69 33.49 -19.25
C GLY A 277 -14.20 34.22 -18.01
N ASP A 278 -15.04 33.57 -17.19
CA ASP A 278 -15.59 34.15 -15.97
C ASP A 278 -14.45 34.34 -14.96
N VAL A 279 -13.86 35.54 -14.93
CA VAL A 279 -12.61 35.88 -14.22
C VAL A 279 -12.69 35.59 -12.71
N ALA A 280 -13.90 35.45 -12.17
CA ALA A 280 -14.17 35.06 -10.78
C ALA A 280 -14.09 33.54 -10.51
N MET A 281 -14.25 32.68 -11.53
CA MET A 281 -14.16 31.21 -11.44
C MET A 281 -12.92 30.62 -12.13
N ASP A 282 -12.21 31.39 -12.96
CA ASP A 282 -11.02 30.96 -13.71
C ASP A 282 -9.70 31.12 -12.94
N GLY A 283 -9.66 30.54 -11.73
CA GLY A 283 -8.46 30.54 -10.89
C GLY A 283 -7.27 29.78 -11.50
N SER A 284 -6.08 30.00 -10.92
CA SER A 284 -4.86 29.23 -11.25
C SER A 284 -4.99 27.73 -10.93
N ILE A 285 -6.01 27.36 -10.16
CA ILE A 285 -6.34 25.99 -9.72
C ILE A 285 -7.71 25.59 -10.27
N VAL A 286 -7.78 24.45 -10.95
CA VAL A 286 -9.04 23.85 -11.40
C VAL A 286 -9.68 23.05 -10.26
N GLY A 287 -11.00 23.19 -10.10
CA GLY A 287 -11.78 22.59 -9.01
C GLY A 287 -11.86 23.47 -7.75
N SER A 288 -11.27 24.66 -7.79
CA SER A 288 -11.25 25.64 -6.71
C SER A 288 -12.65 26.19 -6.38
N GLU A 289 -13.57 26.18 -7.34
CA GLU A 289 -14.95 26.65 -7.19
C GLU A 289 -15.77 25.81 -6.18
N TYR A 290 -15.31 24.60 -5.85
CA TYR A 290 -15.94 23.74 -4.84
C TYR A 290 -15.21 23.76 -3.51
N PHE A 291 -14.04 24.41 -3.44
CA PHE A 291 -13.19 24.41 -2.25
C PHE A 291 -13.78 25.31 -1.17
N VAL A 292 -13.76 24.81 0.07
CA VAL A 292 -14.17 25.52 1.27
C VAL A 292 -12.95 25.75 2.15
N GLU A 293 -12.81 26.99 2.63
CA GLU A 293 -11.68 27.38 3.46
C GLU A 293 -11.51 26.47 4.69
N GLY A 294 -10.27 26.03 4.92
CA GLY A 294 -9.88 25.10 5.98
C GLY A 294 -9.86 23.62 5.56
N GLN A 295 -10.30 23.30 4.34
CA GLN A 295 -10.21 21.92 3.83
C GLN A 295 -8.77 21.45 3.61
N ARG A 296 -8.63 20.13 3.67
CA ARG A 296 -7.36 19.42 3.74
C ARG A 296 -6.99 18.85 2.38
N ILE A 297 -5.72 18.96 2.02
CA ILE A 297 -5.21 18.61 0.69
C ILE A 297 -4.09 17.57 0.83
N LEU A 298 -4.23 16.45 0.13
CA LEU A 298 -3.16 15.48 -0.09
C LEU A 298 -2.54 15.72 -1.46
N ILE A 299 -1.22 15.84 -1.55
CA ILE A 299 -0.53 16.09 -2.83
C ILE A 299 -0.03 14.75 -3.39
N VAL A 300 -0.21 14.51 -4.69
CA VAL A 300 0.28 13.30 -5.37
C VAL A 300 1.10 13.64 -6.62
N ASP A 301 2.14 12.86 -6.89
CA ASP A 301 3.03 13.09 -8.04
C ASP A 301 3.82 11.85 -8.49
N ASP A 302 4.52 11.94 -9.63
CA ASP A 302 5.32 10.84 -10.16
C ASP A 302 6.66 10.69 -9.44
N THR A 303 7.48 11.73 -9.45
CA THR A 303 8.84 11.76 -8.91
C THR A 303 9.22 13.16 -8.46
N ILE A 304 10.06 13.27 -7.44
CA ILE A 304 10.67 14.55 -7.04
C ILE A 304 12.13 14.57 -7.53
N THR A 305 12.44 15.47 -8.46
CA THR A 305 13.80 15.61 -9.03
C THR A 305 14.59 16.73 -8.34
N THR A 306 14.24 17.99 -8.56
CA THR A 306 14.89 19.14 -7.90
C THR A 306 13.98 19.82 -6.88
N GLY A 307 12.73 19.39 -6.77
CA GLY A 307 11.69 19.99 -5.90
C GLY A 307 11.18 21.36 -6.36
N LYS A 308 12.05 22.23 -6.89
CA LYS A 308 11.75 23.63 -7.25
C LYS A 308 10.52 23.79 -8.16
N THR A 309 10.46 23.06 -9.27
CA THR A 309 9.34 23.19 -10.23
C THR A 309 8.02 22.75 -9.65
N LYS A 310 8.04 21.83 -8.67
CA LYS A 310 6.85 21.33 -8.00
C LYS A 310 6.39 22.25 -6.88
N ILE A 311 7.32 22.87 -6.16
CA ILE A 311 7.01 23.89 -5.14
C ILE A 311 6.20 25.03 -5.74
N VAL A 312 6.57 25.55 -6.90
CA VAL A 312 5.81 26.63 -7.56
C VAL A 312 4.35 26.22 -7.80
N SER A 313 4.10 24.96 -8.20
CA SER A 313 2.74 24.46 -8.37
C SER A 313 2.01 24.28 -7.03
N ILE A 314 2.72 23.95 -5.95
CA ILE A 314 2.13 23.78 -4.61
C ILE A 314 1.85 25.14 -3.96
N GLU A 315 2.73 26.12 -4.09
CA GLU A 315 2.55 27.50 -3.59
C GLU A 315 1.32 28.17 -4.25
N ARG A 316 0.90 27.74 -5.45
CA ARG A 316 -0.36 28.21 -6.07
C ARG A 316 -1.62 27.83 -5.28
N LEU A 317 -1.54 26.83 -4.39
CA LEU A 317 -2.64 26.49 -3.50
C LEU A 317 -2.98 27.61 -2.51
N ASP A 318 -2.06 28.55 -2.27
CA ASP A 318 -2.32 29.74 -1.43
C ASP A 318 -3.48 30.58 -1.99
N SER A 319 -3.76 30.49 -3.29
CA SER A 319 -4.93 31.14 -3.92
C SER A 319 -6.29 30.57 -3.47
N LEU A 320 -6.32 29.40 -2.82
CA LEU A 320 -7.53 28.79 -2.26
C LEU A 320 -7.91 29.34 -0.88
N GLY A 321 -7.12 30.28 -0.35
CA GLY A 321 -7.25 30.75 1.03
C GLY A 321 -6.63 29.77 2.03
N ARG A 322 -7.05 29.84 3.29
CA ARG A 322 -6.52 28.97 4.35
C ARG A 322 -6.85 27.50 4.03
N HIS A 323 -5.82 26.67 4.03
CA HIS A 323 -5.92 25.24 3.76
C HIS A 323 -4.84 24.49 4.56
N LYS A 324 -4.93 23.16 4.61
CA LYS A 324 -3.90 22.32 5.26
C LYS A 324 -3.44 21.23 4.30
N VAL A 325 -2.15 21.20 4.01
CA VAL A 325 -1.54 20.06 3.31
C VAL A 325 -1.27 18.95 4.34
N VAL A 326 -1.82 17.75 4.13
CA VAL A 326 -1.68 16.62 5.08
C VAL A 326 -0.47 15.73 4.77
N GLY A 327 0.10 15.88 3.57
CA GLY A 327 1.26 15.12 3.12
C GLY A 327 1.44 15.19 1.61
N VAL A 328 2.58 14.68 1.16
CA VAL A 328 2.91 14.52 -0.26
C VAL A 328 3.19 13.04 -0.52
N ILE A 329 2.64 12.49 -1.59
CA ILE A 329 2.87 11.09 -1.97
C ILE A 329 3.43 11.03 -3.39
N VAL A 330 4.55 10.36 -3.56
CA VAL A 330 5.19 10.18 -4.87
C VAL A 330 5.36 8.72 -5.23
N ALA A 331 5.25 8.40 -6.53
CA ALA A 331 5.44 7.02 -6.99
C ALA A 331 6.86 6.53 -6.68
N VAL A 332 7.87 7.34 -7.01
CA VAL A 332 9.28 6.97 -6.81
C VAL A 332 10.05 8.11 -6.15
N ASP A 333 10.80 7.76 -5.10
CA ASP A 333 11.86 8.60 -4.54
C ASP A 333 13.21 8.02 -4.93
N ARG A 334 14.04 8.84 -5.57
CA ARG A 334 15.39 8.45 -5.98
C ARG A 334 16.37 8.39 -4.82
N GLN A 335 16.06 9.00 -3.68
CA GLN A 335 16.95 9.04 -2.51
C GLN A 335 18.37 9.52 -2.86
N GLU A 336 18.43 10.55 -3.71
CA GLU A 336 19.66 11.19 -4.17
C GLU A 336 19.75 12.63 -3.65
N LEU A 337 20.98 13.09 -3.40
CA LEU A 337 21.30 14.49 -3.13
C LEU A 337 20.99 15.35 -4.36
N SER A 338 20.44 16.54 -4.15
CA SER A 338 20.34 17.57 -5.19
C SER A 338 21.73 18.12 -5.54
N ASP A 339 21.86 18.73 -6.72
CA ASP A 339 23.09 19.44 -7.11
C ASP A 339 23.30 20.74 -6.32
N GLU A 340 22.27 21.24 -5.62
CA GLU A 340 22.27 22.51 -4.90
C GLU A 340 21.84 22.31 -3.44
N GLY A 341 22.77 22.51 -2.51
CA GLY A 341 22.45 22.64 -1.07
C GLY A 341 22.53 21.35 -0.25
N GLY A 342 23.04 20.25 -0.81
CA GLY A 342 23.36 19.03 -0.04
C GLY A 342 22.16 18.32 0.59
N LEU A 343 20.93 18.65 0.18
CA LEU A 343 19.70 17.99 0.59
C LEU A 343 19.15 17.15 -0.56
N SER A 344 18.45 16.08 -0.25
CA SER A 344 17.61 15.42 -1.25
C SER A 344 16.41 16.30 -1.63
N ALA A 345 15.82 16.01 -2.78
CA ALA A 345 14.63 16.71 -3.24
C ALA A 345 13.43 16.54 -2.30
N VAL A 346 13.35 15.37 -1.64
CA VAL A 346 12.37 15.07 -0.59
C VAL A 346 12.60 15.95 0.64
N GLU A 347 13.81 15.96 1.20
CA GLU A 347 14.13 16.76 2.39
C GLU A 347 13.92 18.26 2.15
N PHE A 348 14.26 18.74 0.96
CA PHE A 348 14.00 20.11 0.56
C PHE A 348 12.50 20.43 0.56
N LEU A 349 11.67 19.53 0.03
CA LEU A 349 10.22 19.71 -0.01
C LEU A 349 9.61 19.66 1.40
N GLU A 350 10.05 18.72 2.25
CA GLU A 350 9.58 18.61 3.64
C GLU A 350 9.88 19.87 4.43
N ARG A 351 11.11 20.41 4.32
CA ARG A 351 11.50 21.64 5.02
C ARG A 351 10.72 22.86 4.54
N ARG A 352 10.43 22.94 3.24
CA ARG A 352 9.74 24.09 2.64
C ARG A 352 8.25 24.11 2.98
N LEU A 353 7.60 22.95 2.95
CA LEU A 353 6.16 22.83 3.14
C LEU A 353 5.76 22.54 4.60
N GLY A 354 6.71 22.09 5.44
CA GLY A 354 6.41 21.66 6.80
C GLY A 354 5.57 20.38 6.87
N VAL A 355 5.57 19.58 5.80
CA VAL A 355 4.80 18.32 5.71
C VAL A 355 5.70 17.15 5.35
N LYS A 356 5.25 15.94 5.67
CA LYS A 356 5.98 14.71 5.31
C LYS A 356 5.73 14.28 3.87
N VAL A 357 6.79 13.77 3.24
CA VAL A 357 6.75 13.17 1.91
C VAL A 357 6.88 11.66 2.05
N TYR A 358 5.97 10.94 1.40
CA TYR A 358 5.93 9.49 1.38
C TYR A 358 6.15 8.99 -0.03
N SER A 359 7.08 8.06 -0.22
CA SER A 359 7.31 7.42 -1.50
C SER A 359 6.76 6.01 -1.50
N ILE A 360 6.02 5.64 -2.55
CA ILE A 360 5.60 4.26 -2.75
C ILE A 360 6.84 3.39 -2.94
N LEU A 361 7.74 3.78 -3.85
CA LEU A 361 8.91 3.01 -4.23
C LEU A 361 10.21 3.83 -4.07
N PRO A 362 10.81 3.85 -2.86
CA PRO A 362 12.14 4.42 -2.66
C PRO A 362 13.20 3.59 -3.38
N ALA A 363 14.27 4.23 -3.84
CA ALA A 363 15.28 3.55 -4.65
C ALA A 363 16.07 2.45 -3.91
N ALA A 364 16.27 2.57 -2.60
CA ALA A 364 16.80 1.46 -1.81
C ALA A 364 15.90 0.23 -1.87
N THR A 365 14.58 0.41 -1.85
CA THR A 365 13.61 -0.68 -2.02
C THR A 365 13.66 -1.26 -3.43
N ILE A 366 13.80 -0.42 -4.47
CA ILE A 366 13.99 -0.89 -5.85
C ILE A 366 15.19 -1.82 -5.92
N TYR A 367 16.34 -1.34 -5.42
CA TYR A 367 17.58 -2.10 -5.42
C TYR A 367 17.42 -3.42 -4.64
N ASP A 368 16.85 -3.40 -3.43
CA ASP A 368 16.64 -4.61 -2.62
C ASP A 368 15.78 -5.67 -3.31
N MET A 369 14.82 -5.26 -4.14
CA MET A 369 13.93 -6.16 -4.87
C MET A 369 14.60 -6.76 -6.11
N ILE A 370 15.49 -6.02 -6.80
CA ILE A 370 16.13 -6.50 -8.03
C ILE A 370 17.56 -7.05 -7.81
N LYS A 371 18.21 -6.79 -6.67
CA LYS A 371 19.64 -7.08 -6.46
C LYS A 371 20.06 -8.53 -6.69
N LYS A 372 19.15 -9.49 -6.52
CA LYS A 372 19.41 -10.92 -6.76
C LYS A 372 19.53 -11.24 -8.25
N GLU A 373 18.93 -10.43 -9.11
CA GLU A 373 18.95 -10.57 -10.56
C GLU A 373 20.14 -9.84 -11.21
N LEU A 374 20.75 -8.90 -10.48
CA LEU A 374 21.89 -8.12 -10.93
C LEU A 374 23.20 -8.93 -10.88
N SER A 375 24.02 -8.78 -11.91
CA SER A 375 25.41 -9.24 -11.92
C SER A 375 26.23 -8.56 -10.81
N GLY A 376 27.40 -9.12 -10.51
CA GLY A 376 28.31 -8.53 -9.51
C GLY A 376 28.73 -7.10 -9.88
N GLU A 377 29.00 -6.85 -11.16
CA GLU A 377 29.40 -5.54 -11.67
C GLU A 377 28.26 -4.52 -11.59
N GLU A 378 27.03 -4.91 -11.96
CA GLU A 378 25.85 -4.06 -11.83
C GLU A 378 25.61 -3.68 -10.36
N ARG A 379 25.66 -4.64 -9.43
CA ARG A 379 25.53 -4.37 -7.99
C ARG A 379 26.56 -3.38 -7.50
N GLU A 380 27.81 -3.56 -7.89
CA GLU A 380 28.86 -2.61 -7.52
C GLU A 380 28.64 -1.23 -8.12
N SER A 381 28.12 -1.13 -9.35
CA SER A 381 27.77 0.14 -9.97
C SER A 381 26.69 0.89 -9.18
N TRP A 382 25.65 0.19 -8.74
CA TRP A 382 24.62 0.72 -7.84
C TRP A 382 25.20 1.22 -6.51
N VAL A 383 26.01 0.39 -5.84
CA VAL A 383 26.63 0.75 -4.56
C VAL A 383 27.55 1.97 -4.72
N ARG A 384 28.42 1.99 -5.74
CA ARG A 384 29.30 3.13 -6.04
C ARG A 384 28.53 4.42 -6.31
N TYR A 385 27.41 4.33 -7.04
CA TYR A 385 26.57 5.48 -7.32
C TYR A 385 25.96 6.07 -6.04
N TYR A 386 25.38 5.23 -5.19
CA TYR A 386 24.76 5.67 -3.93
C TYR A 386 25.78 6.08 -2.87
N ASP A 387 26.99 5.53 -2.90
CA ASP A 387 28.07 6.00 -2.03
C ASP A 387 28.45 7.46 -2.29
N ARG A 388 28.32 7.90 -3.55
CA ARG A 388 28.65 9.26 -3.98
C ARG A 388 27.47 10.23 -3.95
N TYR A 389 26.28 9.77 -4.35
CA TYR A 389 25.13 10.66 -4.58
C TYR A 389 23.90 10.32 -3.75
N GLY A 390 23.88 9.19 -3.03
CA GLY A 390 22.73 8.75 -2.25
C GLY A 390 22.62 9.43 -0.88
N VAL A 391 21.39 9.64 -0.41
CA VAL A 391 21.12 9.97 1.01
C VAL A 391 20.95 8.71 1.87
N VAL A 392 21.01 7.53 1.24
CA VAL A 392 20.98 6.21 1.87
C VAL A 392 22.14 5.37 1.36
N LYS A 393 22.53 4.35 2.13
CA LYS A 393 23.54 3.37 1.73
C LYS A 393 22.87 2.09 1.24
N LEU A 394 23.40 1.52 0.16
CA LEU A 394 22.95 0.24 -0.39
C LEU A 394 23.89 -0.88 0.06
N SER A 395 23.33 -2.03 0.40
CA SER A 395 24.13 -3.23 0.75
C SER A 395 24.59 -3.97 -0.51
N LYS A 396 25.77 -4.58 -0.47
CA LYS A 396 26.23 -5.47 -1.57
C LYS A 396 25.40 -6.74 -1.72
#